data_AF-A0A841C419-F1
#
_entry.id   AF-A0A841C419-F1
#
_cell.length_a   1.000
_cell.length_b   1.000
_cell.length_c   1.000
_cell.angle_alpha   90.00
_cell.angle_beta   90.00
_cell.angle_gamma   90.00
#
_symmetry.space_group_name_H-M   'P 1'
#
loop_
_entity.id
_entity.type
_entity.pdbx_description
1 polymer ?
#
loop_
_entity_poly.entity_id
_entity_poly.type
_entity_poly.pdbx_seq_one_letter_code
_entity_poly.pdbx_strand_id
1 'polypeptide(L)'
;MINHNQQLIVYQQLAKKLRLIKQDSNIVSKLTKFINSYDPSKPVDIVIIDEAHLLWTQGKQSYRGENQLQDILDRAKVVIVVFDKNQILSREQFVENKDYTNLLEKVKLKENYFYLGEQLRINAEEYTVNWIRELIDNQKINPIRKDSKYDLIIFNDVEEMYERLKAKSKNEEAGISRLLATFDGSISMEKSQKTKNFGK
;
A
#
# COMPACT_ATOMS: atom_id res chain seq x y z
N MET A 1 5.13 -12.39 0.95
CA MET A 1 4.71 -12.12 -0.44
C MET A 1 4.30 -10.66 -0.55
N ILE A 2 4.63 -10.04 -1.68
CA ILE A 2 4.48 -8.59 -1.88
C ILE A 2 4.02 -8.33 -3.31
N ASN A 3 3.07 -7.41 -3.49
CA ASN A 3 2.59 -7.08 -4.82
C ASN A 3 3.45 -5.99 -5.50
N HIS A 4 3.90 -4.97 -4.75
CA HIS A 4 4.60 -3.81 -5.30
C HIS A 4 6.13 -4.01 -5.44
N ASN A 5 6.71 -3.55 -6.56
CA ASN A 5 8.14 -3.71 -6.87
C ASN A 5 9.07 -3.04 -5.85
N GLN A 6 8.77 -1.80 -5.46
CA GLN A 6 9.66 -1.08 -4.54
C GLN A 6 9.64 -1.71 -3.15
N GLN A 7 8.47 -2.17 -2.69
CA GLN A 7 8.34 -2.90 -1.43
C GLN A 7 9.13 -4.22 -1.50
N LEU A 8 9.07 -4.94 -2.62
CA LEU A 8 9.82 -6.19 -2.81
C LEU A 8 11.32 -6.00 -2.54
N ILE A 9 11.91 -4.92 -3.07
CA ILE A 9 13.32 -4.59 -2.87
C ILE A 9 13.62 -4.34 -1.38
N VAL A 10 12.78 -3.55 -0.69
CA VAL A 10 12.94 -3.24 0.73
C VAL A 10 12.90 -4.52 1.57
N TYR A 11 11.90 -5.38 1.36
CA TYR A 11 11.78 -6.63 2.11
C TYR A 11 12.91 -7.62 1.80
N GLN A 12 13.39 -7.68 0.56
CA GLN A 12 14.57 -8.48 0.24
C GLN A 12 15.82 -7.96 0.97
N GLN A 13 16.00 -6.64 1.07
CA GLN A 13 17.09 -6.05 1.85
C GLN A 13 16.95 -6.34 3.34
N LEU A 14 15.74 -6.24 3.91
CA LEU A 14 15.47 -6.59 5.32
C LEU A 14 15.76 -8.06 5.59
N ALA A 15 15.29 -8.96 4.74
CA ALA A 15 15.55 -10.40 4.88
C ALA A 15 17.06 -10.73 4.80
N LYS A 16 17.82 -10.02 3.96
CA LYS A 16 19.30 -10.12 3.94
C LYS A 16 19.91 -9.62 5.26
N LYS A 17 19.50 -8.43 5.73
CA LYS A 17 20.00 -7.85 6.99
C LYS A 17 19.74 -8.74 8.20
N LEU A 18 18.56 -9.35 8.25
CA LEU A 18 18.16 -10.30 9.29
C LEU A 18 18.77 -11.70 9.10
N ARG A 19 19.62 -11.91 8.09
CA ARG A 19 20.26 -13.19 7.74
C ARG A 19 19.27 -14.33 7.51
N LEU A 20 18.03 -13.99 7.15
CA LEU A 20 16.99 -14.95 6.76
C LEU A 20 17.28 -15.56 5.38
N ILE A 21 18.11 -14.90 4.57
CA ILE A 21 18.46 -15.34 3.21
C ILE A 21 19.97 -15.23 2.98
N LYS A 22 20.59 -16.28 2.40
CA LYS A 22 22.05 -16.31 2.12
C LYS A 22 22.41 -15.80 0.72
N GLN A 23 21.61 -16.10 -0.30
CA GLN A 23 21.54 -15.47 -1.63
C GLN A 23 20.43 -16.18 -2.44
N ASP A 24 19.76 -15.47 -3.35
CA ASP A 24 18.79 -16.00 -4.33
C ASP A 24 17.68 -16.94 -3.82
N SER A 25 17.12 -16.66 -2.65
CA SER A 25 15.99 -17.42 -2.12
C SER A 25 14.65 -16.82 -2.56
N ASN A 26 13.71 -17.66 -3.00
CA ASN A 26 12.31 -17.28 -3.27
C ASN A 26 11.48 -16.92 -2.01
N ILE A 27 12.13 -16.81 -0.83
CA ILE A 27 11.52 -16.47 0.47
C ILE A 27 10.74 -15.15 0.39
N VAL A 28 11.31 -14.12 -0.26
CA VAL A 28 10.61 -12.87 -0.54
C VAL A 28 10.35 -12.79 -2.04
N SER A 29 9.10 -12.99 -2.43
CA SER A 29 8.69 -13.07 -3.82
C SER A 29 7.35 -12.37 -4.08
N LYS A 30 7.12 -12.06 -5.35
CA LYS A 30 5.80 -11.66 -5.85
C LYS A 30 4.84 -12.83 -5.86
N LEU A 31 3.55 -12.52 -5.76
CA LEU A 31 2.47 -13.51 -5.73
C LEU A 31 2.45 -14.39 -6.98
N THR A 32 2.44 -13.82 -8.17
CA THR A 32 2.48 -14.62 -9.42
C THR A 32 3.72 -15.50 -9.50
N LYS A 33 4.89 -15.00 -9.05
CA LYS A 33 6.13 -15.80 -9.04
C LYS A 33 5.97 -17.01 -8.12
N PHE A 34 5.39 -16.83 -6.93
CA PHE A 34 5.13 -17.91 -6.00
C PHE A 34 4.16 -18.95 -6.59
N ILE A 35 3.00 -18.52 -7.10
CA ILE A 35 1.99 -19.41 -7.67
C ILE A 35 2.60 -20.29 -8.78
N ASN A 36 3.46 -19.71 -9.62
CA ASN A 36 4.14 -20.43 -10.70
C ASN A 36 5.30 -21.32 -10.24
N SER A 37 5.86 -21.11 -9.04
CA SER A 37 7.07 -21.82 -8.58
C SER A 37 6.77 -23.01 -7.67
N TYR A 38 5.60 -23.04 -7.04
CA TYR A 38 5.23 -24.06 -6.05
C TYR A 38 4.05 -24.87 -6.56
N ASP A 39 4.10 -26.19 -6.46
CA ASP A 39 3.05 -27.10 -6.86
C ASP A 39 2.06 -27.34 -5.70
N PRO A 40 0.73 -27.47 -5.92
CA PRO A 40 -0.21 -27.68 -4.81
C PRO A 40 0.01 -29.01 -4.09
N SER A 41 0.60 -30.01 -4.77
CA SER A 41 0.95 -31.30 -4.17
C SER A 41 2.11 -31.20 -3.18
N LYS A 42 2.85 -30.09 -3.18
CA LYS A 42 4.01 -29.85 -2.31
C LYS A 42 3.87 -28.47 -1.63
N PRO A 43 2.88 -28.31 -0.73
CA PRO A 43 2.63 -27.03 -0.11
C PRO A 43 3.78 -26.63 0.82
N VAL A 44 4.12 -25.34 0.81
CA VAL A 44 5.06 -24.77 1.78
C VAL A 44 4.42 -24.71 3.16
N ASP A 45 5.23 -24.60 4.22
CA ASP A 45 4.69 -24.61 5.58
C ASP A 45 3.91 -23.31 5.90
N ILE A 46 4.53 -22.15 5.65
CA ILE A 46 3.97 -20.86 6.02
C ILE A 46 4.17 -19.84 4.90
N VAL A 47 3.09 -19.12 4.59
CA VAL A 47 3.08 -17.95 3.73
C VAL A 47 2.61 -16.73 4.52
N ILE A 48 3.31 -15.61 4.36
CA ILE A 48 2.86 -14.30 4.84
C ILE A 48 2.59 -13.43 3.62
N ILE A 49 1.41 -12.81 3.53
CA ILE A 49 1.03 -11.88 2.47
C ILE A 49 0.86 -10.49 3.08
N ASP A 50 1.67 -9.53 2.61
CA ASP A 50 1.51 -8.12 2.94
C ASP A 50 0.63 -7.42 1.90
N GLU A 51 -0.12 -6.40 2.34
CA GLU A 51 -1.08 -5.65 1.52
C GLU A 51 -2.04 -6.57 0.73
N ALA A 52 -2.62 -7.57 1.42
CA ALA A 52 -3.48 -8.57 0.81
C ALA A 52 -4.77 -7.97 0.19
N HIS A 53 -5.10 -6.73 0.51
CA HIS A 53 -6.18 -5.99 -0.14
C HIS A 53 -5.92 -5.73 -1.64
N LEU A 54 -4.69 -5.93 -2.12
CA LEU A 54 -4.32 -5.82 -3.54
C LEU A 54 -4.44 -7.15 -4.31
N LEU A 55 -4.90 -8.22 -3.67
CA LEU A 55 -5.07 -9.53 -4.30
C LEU A 55 -6.10 -9.47 -5.42
N TRP A 56 -5.82 -10.17 -6.52
CA TRP A 56 -6.77 -10.25 -7.63
C TRP A 56 -7.78 -11.38 -7.41
N THR A 57 -9.05 -11.02 -7.50
CA THR A 57 -10.19 -11.94 -7.48
C THR A 57 -10.76 -12.22 -8.86
N GLN A 58 -10.06 -11.75 -9.91
CA GLN A 58 -10.34 -11.99 -11.33
C GLN A 58 -9.02 -12.07 -12.08
N GLY A 59 -9.00 -12.82 -13.19
CA GLY A 59 -7.82 -12.96 -14.03
C GLY A 59 -7.32 -11.61 -14.58
N LYS A 60 -6.01 -11.39 -14.53
CA LYS A 60 -5.31 -10.27 -15.20
C LYS A 60 -4.32 -10.81 -16.22
N GLN A 61 -3.83 -9.97 -17.14
CA GLN A 61 -2.81 -10.43 -18.11
C GLN A 61 -1.58 -11.08 -17.43
N SER A 62 -1.23 -10.62 -16.23
CA SER A 62 -0.15 -11.16 -15.39
C SER A 62 -0.55 -12.33 -14.47
N TYR A 63 -1.81 -12.76 -14.45
CA TYR A 63 -2.30 -13.87 -13.63
C TYR A 63 -3.51 -14.53 -14.31
N ARG A 64 -3.31 -15.76 -14.78
CA ARG A 64 -4.28 -16.51 -15.57
C ARG A 64 -5.28 -17.31 -14.74
N GLY A 65 -5.15 -17.31 -13.41
CA GLY A 65 -6.09 -17.99 -12.53
C GLY A 65 -7.31 -17.12 -12.21
N GLU A 66 -8.25 -17.70 -11.48
CA GLU A 66 -9.53 -17.05 -11.14
C GLU A 66 -9.47 -16.35 -9.78
N ASN A 67 -8.73 -16.90 -8.81
CA ASN A 67 -8.65 -16.38 -7.46
C ASN A 67 -7.24 -16.58 -6.85
N GLN A 68 -6.48 -15.49 -6.74
CA GLN A 68 -5.10 -15.57 -6.24
C GLN A 68 -5.01 -16.06 -4.81
N LEU A 69 -6.02 -15.77 -3.98
CA LEU A 69 -6.01 -16.19 -2.59
C LEU A 69 -6.18 -17.70 -2.49
N GLN A 70 -7.11 -18.27 -3.27
CA GLN A 70 -7.31 -19.71 -3.31
C GLN A 70 -6.06 -20.44 -3.82
N ASP A 71 -5.45 -19.94 -4.90
CA ASP A 71 -4.20 -20.49 -5.43
C ASP A 71 -3.05 -20.51 -4.41
N ILE A 72 -3.02 -19.54 -3.49
CA ILE A 72 -2.03 -19.48 -2.42
C ILE A 72 -2.39 -20.45 -1.30
N LEU A 73 -3.67 -20.52 -0.92
CA LEU A 73 -4.16 -21.46 0.09
C LEU A 73 -3.88 -22.92 -0.30
N ASP A 74 -4.00 -23.26 -1.59
CA ASP A 74 -3.74 -24.62 -2.07
C ASP A 74 -2.24 -24.98 -2.06
N ARG A 75 -1.35 -23.99 -1.93
CA ARG A 75 0.12 -24.16 -1.97
C ARG A 75 0.80 -23.89 -0.64
N ALA A 76 0.04 -23.70 0.44
CA ALA A 76 0.58 -23.43 1.76
C ALA A 76 -0.25 -24.10 2.86
N LYS A 77 0.41 -24.65 3.88
CA LYS A 77 -0.28 -25.22 5.05
C LYS A 77 -0.90 -24.14 5.92
N VAL A 78 -0.20 -23.01 6.08
CA VAL A 78 -0.66 -21.83 6.83
C VAL A 78 -0.44 -20.57 5.99
N VAL A 79 -1.48 -19.75 5.88
CA VAL A 79 -1.43 -18.44 5.22
C VAL A 79 -1.79 -17.36 6.23
N ILE A 80 -0.88 -16.43 6.45
CA ILE A 80 -1.07 -15.21 7.27
C ILE A 80 -1.26 -14.04 6.30
N VAL A 81 -2.36 -13.32 6.44
CA VAL A 81 -2.68 -12.17 5.58
C VAL A 81 -2.74 -10.89 6.41
N VAL A 82 -2.02 -9.86 5.96
CA VAL A 82 -2.14 -8.50 6.48
C VAL A 82 -3.05 -7.71 5.54
N PHE A 83 -4.09 -7.10 6.09
CA PHE A 83 -5.16 -6.48 5.31
C PHE A 83 -5.64 -5.18 5.94
N ASP A 84 -5.93 -4.20 5.09
CA ASP A 84 -6.53 -2.91 5.47
C ASP A 84 -7.74 -2.64 4.57
N LYS A 85 -8.94 -2.68 5.15
CA LYS A 85 -10.21 -2.48 4.43
C LYS A 85 -10.34 -1.06 3.87
N ASN A 86 -9.73 -0.08 4.51
CA ASN A 86 -9.88 1.34 4.15
C ASN A 86 -8.95 1.74 2.98
N GLN A 87 -7.99 0.88 2.62
CA GLN A 87 -7.09 1.10 1.47
C GLN A 87 -7.63 0.56 0.14
N ILE A 88 -8.84 0.00 0.13
CA ILE A 88 -9.44 -0.46 -1.11
C ILE A 88 -9.96 0.77 -1.87
N LEU A 89 -9.14 1.21 -2.84
CA LEU A 89 -9.48 2.29 -3.76
C LEU A 89 -10.76 1.89 -4.53
N SER A 90 -11.73 2.79 -4.54
CA SER A 90 -13.15 2.54 -4.79
C SER A 90 -13.55 1.78 -6.08
N ARG A 91 -14.70 1.10 -5.98
CA ARG A 91 -15.65 0.58 -6.98
C ARG A 91 -15.34 -0.72 -7.73
N GLU A 92 -14.11 -1.00 -8.15
CA GLU A 92 -13.82 -2.23 -8.91
C GLU A 92 -13.43 -3.43 -8.04
N GLN A 93 -13.12 -3.19 -6.75
CA GLN A 93 -12.58 -4.21 -5.85
C GLN A 93 -13.45 -4.46 -4.60
N PHE A 94 -14.39 -3.54 -4.28
CA PHE A 94 -15.19 -3.63 -3.06
C PHE A 94 -16.58 -4.24 -3.25
N VAL A 95 -17.07 -4.38 -4.48
CA VAL A 95 -18.46 -4.75 -4.71
C VAL A 95 -18.50 -6.20 -5.22
N GLU A 96 -18.97 -7.10 -4.35
CA GLU A 96 -19.32 -8.51 -4.62
C GLU A 96 -18.25 -9.60 -4.53
N ASN A 97 -17.25 -9.50 -3.66
CA ASN A 97 -16.56 -10.73 -3.25
C ASN A 97 -17.18 -11.36 -2.02
N LYS A 98 -18.34 -12.03 -2.21
CA LYS A 98 -18.92 -12.92 -1.20
C LYS A 98 -17.87 -13.87 -0.64
N ASP A 99 -16.90 -14.29 -1.44
CA ASP A 99 -15.84 -15.21 -1.00
C ASP A 99 -14.93 -14.57 0.06
N TYR A 100 -14.66 -13.27 -0.04
CA TYR A 100 -13.85 -12.57 0.95
C TYR A 100 -14.60 -12.40 2.29
N THR A 101 -15.88 -11.98 2.24
CA THR A 101 -16.72 -11.89 3.44
C THR A 101 -16.87 -13.26 4.11
N ASN A 102 -17.16 -14.29 3.32
CA ASN A 102 -17.27 -15.68 3.81
C ASN A 102 -15.96 -16.17 4.43
N LEU A 103 -14.81 -15.83 3.83
CA LEU A 103 -13.50 -16.20 4.38
C LEU A 103 -13.24 -15.48 5.71
N LEU A 104 -13.51 -14.17 5.79
CA LEU A 104 -13.37 -13.41 7.02
C LEU A 104 -14.25 -13.96 8.15
N GLU A 105 -15.50 -14.30 7.84
CA GLU A 105 -16.40 -14.93 8.80
C GLU A 105 -15.84 -16.27 9.28
N LYS A 106 -15.39 -17.14 8.38
CA LYS A 106 -14.74 -18.42 8.73
C LYS A 106 -13.50 -18.23 9.60
N VAL A 107 -12.67 -17.22 9.33
CA VAL A 107 -11.46 -16.93 10.09
C VAL A 107 -11.81 -16.41 11.49
N LYS A 108 -12.82 -15.53 11.60
CA LYS A 108 -13.32 -15.03 12.90
C LYS A 108 -13.93 -16.14 13.75
N LEU A 109 -14.70 -17.04 13.15
CA LEU A 109 -15.29 -18.20 13.84
C LEU A 109 -14.24 -19.14 14.42
N LYS A 110 -13.03 -19.17 13.84
CA LYS A 110 -11.90 -19.97 14.32
C LYS A 110 -10.93 -19.18 15.21
N GLU A 111 -11.30 -17.98 15.65
CA GLU A 111 -10.47 -17.10 16.48
C GLU A 111 -9.09 -16.75 15.88
N ASN A 112 -8.96 -16.84 14.55
CA ASN A 112 -7.71 -16.56 13.83
C ASN A 112 -7.70 -15.13 13.24
N TYR A 113 -8.53 -14.23 13.77
CA TYR A 113 -8.62 -12.84 13.35
C TYR A 113 -8.00 -11.93 14.41
N PHE A 114 -7.00 -11.15 14.01
CA PHE A 114 -6.32 -10.21 14.89
C PHE A 114 -6.48 -8.79 14.34
N TYR A 115 -6.92 -7.87 15.19
CA TYR A 115 -7.06 -6.46 14.86
C TYR A 115 -5.91 -5.66 15.47
N LEU A 116 -5.17 -4.92 14.63
CA LEU A 116 -4.13 -3.98 15.05
C LEU A 116 -4.74 -2.58 15.08
N GLY A 117 -5.10 -2.09 16.27
CA GLY A 117 -5.72 -0.78 16.46
C GLY A 117 -4.74 0.37 16.67
N GLU A 118 -3.50 0.06 17.07
CA GLU A 118 -2.49 1.06 17.42
C GLU A 118 -1.81 1.66 16.17
N GLN A 119 -1.76 2.99 16.10
CA GLN A 119 -1.09 3.71 15.02
C GLN A 119 0.37 4.02 15.40
N LEU A 120 1.31 3.45 14.65
CA LEU A 120 2.75 3.62 14.91
C LEU A 120 3.45 4.57 13.91
N ARG A 121 2.79 4.96 12.81
CA ARG A 121 3.44 5.73 11.73
C ARG A 121 3.52 7.24 12.00
N ILE A 122 2.60 7.77 12.82
CA ILE A 122 2.47 9.20 13.06
C ILE A 122 2.82 9.46 14.52
N ASN A 123 3.94 10.13 14.75
CA ASN A 123 4.29 10.66 16.07
C ASN A 123 3.74 12.07 16.20
N ALA A 124 2.49 12.17 16.67
CA ALA A 124 1.79 13.43 16.88
C ALA A 124 1.01 13.39 18.19
N GLU A 125 0.59 14.55 18.68
CA GLU A 125 -0.35 14.63 19.79
C GLU A 125 -1.73 14.07 19.37
N GLU A 126 -2.50 13.62 20.35
CA GLU A 126 -3.79 12.95 20.14
C GLU A 126 -4.76 13.81 19.31
N TYR A 127 -4.79 15.12 19.51
CA TYR A 127 -5.69 16.00 18.76
C TYR A 127 -5.34 16.08 17.26
N THR A 128 -4.07 15.94 16.89
CA THR A 128 -3.64 15.93 15.48
C THR A 128 -4.01 14.61 14.83
N VAL A 129 -3.81 13.49 15.54
CA VAL A 129 -4.26 12.17 15.10
C VAL A 129 -5.78 12.17 14.89
N ASN A 130 -6.53 12.70 15.85
CA ASN A 130 -7.99 12.82 15.76
C ASN A 130 -8.42 13.74 14.62
N TRP A 131 -7.71 14.84 14.38
CA TRP A 131 -7.98 15.71 13.22
C TRP A 131 -7.82 14.96 11.90
N ILE A 132 -6.75 14.17 11.74
CA ILE A 132 -6.52 13.35 10.54
C ILE A 132 -7.62 12.29 10.39
N ARG A 133 -8.06 11.67 11.49
CA ARG A 133 -9.15 10.69 11.50
C ARG A 133 -10.50 11.30 11.10
N GLU A 134 -10.86 12.46 11.65
CA GLU A 134 -12.09 13.16 11.28
C GLU A 134 -12.10 13.55 9.79
N LEU A 135 -10.94 13.91 9.23
CA LEU A 135 -10.80 14.19 7.81
C LEU A 135 -11.02 12.93 6.95
N ILE A 136 -10.39 11.80 7.30
CA ILE A 136 -10.43 10.57 6.49
C ILE A 136 -11.75 9.82 6.67
N ASP A 137 -12.17 9.61 7.91
CA ASP A 137 -13.27 8.73 8.26
C ASP A 137 -14.63 9.45 8.15
N ASN A 138 -14.68 10.73 8.54
CA ASN A 138 -15.92 11.53 8.58
C ASN A 138 -16.00 12.64 7.52
N GLN A 139 -14.94 12.86 6.73
CA GLN A 139 -14.85 13.92 5.72
C GLN A 139 -15.11 15.33 6.30
N LYS A 140 -14.73 15.55 7.57
CA LYS A 140 -14.90 16.82 8.28
C LYS A 140 -13.58 17.56 8.40
N ILE A 141 -13.58 18.82 7.97
CA ILE A 141 -12.43 19.71 8.12
C ILE A 141 -12.59 20.51 9.42
N ASN A 142 -11.85 20.10 10.45
CA ASN A 142 -11.78 20.82 11.72
C ASN A 142 -10.64 21.88 11.67
N PRO A 143 -10.59 22.85 12.60
CA PRO A 143 -9.45 23.75 12.70
C PRO A 143 -8.15 22.99 13.02
N ILE A 144 -7.09 23.27 12.27
CA ILE A 144 -5.75 22.71 12.52
C ILE A 144 -5.15 23.38 13.75
N ARG A 145 -4.66 22.57 14.69
CA ARG A 145 -3.93 23.05 15.87
C ARG A 145 -2.43 22.82 15.67
N LYS A 146 -1.62 23.71 16.22
CA LYS A 146 -0.15 23.52 16.24
C LYS A 146 0.19 22.32 17.11
N ASP A 147 1.02 21.42 16.60
CA ASP A 147 1.49 20.22 17.27
C ASP A 147 2.99 20.35 17.61
N SER A 148 3.40 19.81 18.75
CA SER A 148 4.78 19.93 19.24
C SER A 148 5.72 18.87 18.65
N LYS A 149 5.14 17.76 18.16
CA LYS A 149 5.82 16.55 17.65
C LYS A 149 5.65 16.40 16.14
N TYR A 150 4.63 17.01 15.55
CA TYR A 150 4.26 16.83 14.15
C TYR A 150 4.00 18.16 13.43
N ASP A 151 4.55 18.32 12.22
CA ASP A 151 4.30 19.50 11.38
C ASP A 151 3.20 19.20 10.36
N LEU A 152 2.03 19.82 10.51
CA LEU A 152 0.96 19.82 9.50
C LEU A 152 0.83 21.22 8.88
N ILE A 153 1.08 21.34 7.58
CA ILE A 153 1.03 22.61 6.85
C ILE A 153 0.26 22.40 5.55
N ILE A 154 -0.70 23.28 5.28
CA ILE A 154 -1.43 23.36 4.01
C ILE A 154 -0.86 24.52 3.22
N PHE A 155 -0.50 24.28 1.96
CA PHE A 155 0.00 25.30 1.04
C PHE A 155 -1.06 25.61 0.00
N ASN A 156 -1.16 26.88 -0.38
CA ASN A 156 -1.99 27.31 -1.51
C ASN A 156 -1.24 27.21 -2.84
N ASP A 157 0.09 27.10 -2.79
CA ASP A 157 0.95 27.03 -3.95
C ASP A 157 1.92 25.84 -3.87
N VAL A 158 2.07 25.13 -4.99
CA VAL A 158 2.87 23.90 -5.07
C VAL A 158 4.37 24.22 -5.09
N GLU A 159 4.77 25.35 -5.66
CA GLU A 159 6.17 25.79 -5.69
C GLU A 159 6.65 26.15 -4.27
N GLU A 160 5.82 26.86 -3.49
CA GLU A 160 6.08 27.15 -2.08
C GLU A 160 6.24 25.86 -1.25
N MET A 161 5.32 24.90 -1.43
CA MET A 161 5.41 23.59 -0.78
C MET A 161 6.73 22.90 -1.14
N TYR A 162 7.11 22.90 -2.41
CA TYR A 162 8.30 22.22 -2.90
C TYR A 162 9.60 22.85 -2.39
N GLU A 163 9.71 24.17 -2.38
CA GLU A 163 10.88 24.87 -1.84
C GLU A 163 11.03 24.64 -0.33
N ARG A 164 9.93 24.61 0.41
CA ARG A 164 9.95 24.27 1.83
C ARG A 164 10.38 22.82 2.08
N LEU A 165 9.91 21.88 1.26
CA LEU A 165 10.34 20.48 1.34
C LEU A 165 11.84 20.32 1.04
N LYS A 166 12.37 21.01 0.02
CA LYS A 166 13.81 21.04 -0.27
C LYS A 166 14.62 21.60 0.89
N ALA A 167 14.15 22.68 1.52
CA ALA A 167 14.82 23.25 2.67
C ALA A 167 14.86 22.24 3.83
N LYS A 168 13.75 21.54 4.09
CA LYS A 168 13.65 20.51 5.15
C LYS A 168 14.51 19.28 4.85
N SER A 169 14.61 18.86 3.59
CA SER A 169 15.42 17.70 3.20
C SER A 169 16.93 17.89 3.35
N LYS A 170 17.42 19.12 3.58
CA LYS A 170 18.83 19.37 3.91
C LYS A 170 19.20 18.88 5.30
N ASN A 171 18.23 18.69 6.19
CA ASN A 171 18.46 18.12 7.51
C ASN A 171 18.33 16.59 7.45
N GLU A 172 19.46 15.90 7.33
CA GLU A 172 19.51 14.44 7.21
C GLU A 172 19.16 13.71 8.52
N GLU A 173 19.19 14.39 9.68
CA GLU A 173 18.84 13.79 10.98
C GLU A 173 17.36 13.42 11.07
N ALA A 174 16.49 14.13 10.34
CA ALA A 174 15.04 13.88 10.31
C ALA A 174 14.63 12.78 9.31
N GLY A 175 15.59 12.20 8.56
CA GLY A 175 15.34 11.16 7.57
C GLY A 175 14.95 11.69 6.18
N ILE A 176 14.37 10.80 5.36
CA ILE A 176 14.13 11.04 3.93
C ILE A 176 12.78 11.74 3.72
N SER A 177 12.79 12.88 3.02
CA SER A 177 11.57 13.50 2.49
C SER A 177 11.04 12.76 1.27
N ARG A 178 9.73 12.48 1.23
CA ARG A 178 9.05 11.88 0.06
C ARG A 178 7.95 12.81 -0.42
N LEU A 179 7.90 13.07 -1.72
CA LEU A 179 6.79 13.75 -2.38
C LEU A 179 5.86 12.70 -2.98
N LEU A 180 4.57 12.79 -2.65
CA LEU A 180 3.51 11.99 -3.25
C LEU A 180 2.54 12.94 -3.95
N ALA A 181 2.11 12.60 -5.16
CA ALA A 181 1.13 13.36 -5.92
C ALA A 181 0.03 12.41 -6.41
N THR A 182 -1.22 12.80 -6.22
CA THR A 182 -2.40 12.12 -6.77
C THR A 182 -3.04 13.02 -7.84
N PHE A 183 -3.67 12.41 -8.85
CA PHE A 183 -4.33 13.13 -9.93
C PHE A 183 -5.84 13.12 -9.70
N ASP A 184 -6.36 14.14 -9.02
CA ASP A 184 -7.82 14.35 -8.83
C ASP A 184 -8.34 15.61 -9.54
N GLY A 185 -7.58 16.13 -10.51
CA GLY A 185 -8.01 17.25 -11.35
C GLY A 185 -8.64 16.77 -12.65
N SER A 186 -9.74 17.41 -13.09
CA SER A 186 -10.13 17.38 -14.49
C SER A 186 -9.04 18.07 -15.32
N ILE A 187 -8.08 17.31 -15.82
CA ILE A 187 -7.03 17.83 -16.69
C ILE A 187 -7.69 18.15 -18.04
N SER A 188 -8.20 19.38 -18.21
CA SER A 188 -8.37 19.96 -19.54
C SER A 188 -6.97 20.24 -20.08
N MET A 189 -6.43 19.30 -20.87
CA MET A 189 -5.27 19.57 -21.71
C MET A 189 -5.67 20.59 -22.77
N GLU A 190 -5.62 21.89 -22.46
CA GLU A 190 -5.53 22.89 -23.50
C GLU A 190 -4.19 22.72 -24.20
N LYS A 191 -4.20 22.07 -25.36
CA LYS A 191 -3.07 22.04 -26.27
C LYS A 191 -2.72 23.49 -26.62
N SER A 192 -1.63 24.02 -26.06
CA SER A 192 -1.04 25.25 -26.57
C SER A 192 -0.52 24.96 -28.00
N GLN A 193 -1.31 25.30 -29.01
CA GLN A 193 -0.82 25.38 -30.38
C GLN A 193 0.13 26.59 -30.47
N LYS A 194 1.42 26.36 -30.22
CA LYS A 194 2.47 27.23 -30.77
C LYS A 194 2.88 26.65 -32.12
N THR A 195 2.17 27.06 -33.17
CA THR A 195 2.68 26.97 -34.54
C THR A 195 3.87 27.94 -34.67
N LYS A 196 5.09 27.39 -34.63
CA LYS A 196 6.27 28.08 -35.19
C LYS A 196 6.14 28.05 -36.70
N ASN A 197 5.73 29.17 -37.29
CA ASN A 197 5.89 29.42 -38.72
C ASN A 197 7.39 29.56 -39.01
N PHE A 198 7.98 28.57 -39.69
CA PHE A 198 9.19 28.77 -40.48
C PHE A 198 8.75 29.25 -41.87
N GLY A 199 8.90 30.54 -42.13
CA GLY A 199 8.74 31.14 -43.45
C GLY A 199 10.11 31.42 -44.05
N LYS A 200 10.37 30.74 -45.17
CA LYS A 200 11.30 31.00 -46.30
C LYS A 200 12.68 31.61 -46.01
#